data_AF-A0A4Y9QE27-F1
#
_entry.id   AF-A0A4Y9QE27-F1
#
_cell.length_a   1.000
_cell.length_b   1.000
_cell.length_c   1.000
_cell.angle_alpha   90.00
_cell.angle_beta   90.00
_cell.angle_gamma   90.00
#
_symmetry.space_group_name_H-M   'P 1'
#
loop_
_entity.id
_entity.type
_entity.pdbx_description
1 polymer ?
#
loop_
_entity_poly.entity_id
_entity_poly.type
_entity_poly.pdbx_seq_one_letter_code
_entity_poly.pdbx_strand_id
1 'polypeptide(L)' 'MTHAAIDCDLFHDRDDDVTEARHPTAGQRDAMDLLDIDPGHHPLVRLTLADWRRVDRVTAAIHR' A
#
# COMPACT_ATOMS: atom_id res chain seq x y z
N MET A 1 45.12 -1.18 -2.69
CA MET A 1 43.97 -2.03 -2.32
C MET A 1 42.83 -1.08 -2.00
N THR A 2 41.99 -0.82 -3.00
CA THR A 2 40.85 0.09 -2.93
C THR A 2 39.78 -0.56 -2.08
N HIS A 3 39.50 0.05 -0.93
CA HIS A 3 38.40 -0.31 -0.05
C HIS A 3 37.11 0.05 -0.79
N ALA A 4 36.50 -0.93 -1.46
CA ALA A 4 35.19 -0.76 -2.05
C ALA A 4 34.22 -0.54 -0.88
N ALA A 5 33.79 0.70 -0.70
CA ALA A 5 32.62 1.01 0.09
C ALA A 5 31.47 0.23 -0.56
N ILE A 6 31.02 -0.82 0.12
CA ILE A 6 29.75 -1.44 -0.21
C ILE A 6 28.73 -0.38 0.21
N ASP A 7 28.23 0.38 -0.76
CA ASP A 7 27.00 1.14 -0.60
C ASP A 7 25.91 0.11 -0.26
N CYS A 8 25.67 -0.06 1.04
CA CYS A 8 24.49 -0.74 1.57
C CYS A 8 23.26 0.16 1.40
N ASP A 9 23.11 0.81 0.24
CA ASP A 9 21.84 1.39 -0.16
C ASP A 9 20.94 0.21 -0.50
N LEU A 10 20.26 -0.31 0.54
CA LEU A 10 19.01 -1.03 0.37
C LEU A 10 18.17 -0.18 -0.58
N PHE A 11 18.06 -0.59 -1.84
CA PHE A 11 17.02 -0.13 -2.73
C PHE A 11 15.70 -0.43 -2.02
N HIS A 12 15.17 0.56 -1.30
CA HIS A 12 13.80 0.54 -0.81
C HIS A 12 12.96 0.67 -2.06
N ASP A 13 12.55 -0.47 -2.61
CA ASP A 13 11.60 -0.49 -3.70
C ASP A 13 10.34 0.15 -3.13
N ARG A 14 10.10 1.42 -3.47
CA ARG A 14 9.02 2.23 -2.90
C ARG A 14 7.64 1.63 -3.17
N ASP A 15 7.59 0.71 -4.12
CA ASP A 15 6.40 -0.05 -4.49
C ASP A 15 6.19 -1.29 -3.59
N ASP A 16 7.24 -1.81 -2.95
CA ASP A 16 7.19 -2.90 -1.95
C ASP A 16 7.25 -2.41 -0.50
N ASP A 17 7.28 -1.09 -0.27
CA ASP A 17 7.16 -0.51 1.08
C ASP A 17 5.74 -0.79 1.63
N VAL A 18 5.65 -1.88 2.36
CA VAL A 18 4.43 -2.31 3.04
C VAL A 18 4.16 -1.38 4.22
N THR A 19 2.96 -0.78 4.26
CA THR A 19 2.60 0.12 5.36
C THR A 19 2.31 -0.63 6.65
N GLU A 20 2.24 0.11 7.75
CA GLU A 20 1.55 -0.40 8.93
C GLU A 20 0.10 -0.80 8.59
N ALA A 21 -0.42 -1.79 9.31
CA ALA A 21 -1.78 -2.25 9.10
C ALA A 21 -2.75 -1.17 9.62
N ARG A 22 -3.77 -0.82 8.82
CA ARG A 22 -4.76 0.21 9.17
C ARG A 22 -6.18 -0.31 9.02
N HIS A 23 -7.13 0.33 9.72
CA HIS A 23 -8.55 0.05 9.56
C HIS A 23 -9.09 0.83 8.34
N PRO A 24 -9.51 0.16 7.25
CA PRO A 24 -10.09 0.86 6.12
C PRO A 24 -11.46 1.44 6.49
N THR A 25 -11.77 2.63 6.01
CA THR A 25 -13.13 3.18 6.05
C THR A 25 -14.07 2.38 5.13
N ALA A 26 -15.39 2.58 5.25
CA ALA A 26 -16.35 1.90 4.37
C ALA A 26 -16.07 2.18 2.88
N GLY A 27 -15.88 3.44 2.48
CA GLY A 27 -15.56 3.79 1.10
C GLY A 27 -14.19 3.29 0.61
N GLN A 28 -13.25 3.04 1.52
CA GLN A 28 -11.99 2.37 1.18
C GLN A 28 -12.18 0.87 0.96
N ARG A 29 -13.10 0.21 1.69
CA ARG A 29 -13.46 -1.20 1.45
C ARG A 29 -14.15 -1.37 0.10
N ASP A 30 -15.11 -0.50 -0.22
CA ASP A 30 -15.78 -0.52 -1.52
C ASP A 30 -14.76 -0.34 -2.67
N ALA A 31 -13.77 0.55 -2.48
CA ALA A 31 -12.69 0.75 -3.43
C ALA A 31 -11.73 -0.46 -3.53
N MET A 32 -11.47 -1.17 -2.44
CA MET A 32 -10.70 -2.43 -2.46
C MET A 32 -11.43 -3.53 -3.22
N ASP A 33 -12.73 -3.69 -2.99
CA ASP A 33 -13.56 -4.67 -3.70
C ASP A 33 -13.56 -4.40 -5.22
N LEU A 34 -13.64 -3.13 -5.63
CA LEU A 34 -13.56 -2.73 -7.04
C LEU A 34 -12.19 -2.95 -7.67
N LEU A 35 -11.12 -2.91 -6.86
CA LEU A 35 -9.75 -3.14 -7.30
C LEU A 35 -9.34 -4.62 -7.22
N ASP A 36 -10.26 -5.51 -6.83
CA ASP A 36 -10.01 -6.94 -6.57
C ASP A 36 -8.87 -7.15 -5.55
N ILE A 37 -8.80 -6.26 -4.55
CA ILE A 37 -7.89 -6.38 -3.42
C ILE A 37 -8.66 -7.12 -2.32
N ASP A 38 -8.31 -8.38 -2.07
CA ASP A 38 -8.87 -9.17 -0.98
C ASP A 38 -7.95 -9.11 0.27
N PRO A 39 -8.25 -8.25 1.26
CA PRO A 39 -7.51 -8.24 2.52
C PRO A 39 -7.96 -9.35 3.48
N GLY A 40 -8.88 -10.23 3.06
CA GLY A 40 -9.60 -11.18 3.89
C GLY A 40 -10.58 -10.50 4.85
N HIS A 41 -11.17 -11.29 5.76
CA HIS A 41 -12.06 -10.80 6.82
C HIS A 41 -11.31 -10.09 7.96
N HIS A 42 -10.10 -9.60 7.72
CA HIS A 42 -9.27 -8.98 8.73
C HIS A 42 -9.66 -7.51 8.93
N PRO A 43 -9.88 -7.06 10.18
CA PRO A 43 -10.26 -5.68 10.45
C PRO A 43 -9.10 -4.70 10.18
N LEU A 44 -7.86 -5.19 10.25
CA LEU A 44 -6.64 -4.44 9.96
C LEU A 44 -6.06 -4.95 8.64
N VAL A 45 -5.85 -4.03 7.71
CA VAL A 45 -5.41 -4.32 6.36
C VAL A 45 -4.02 -3.73 6.16
N ARG A 46 -3.11 -4.56 5.65
CA ARG A 46 -1.74 -4.19 5.33
C ARG A 46 -1.56 -4.28 3.81
N LEU A 47 -1.23 -3.16 3.19
CA LEU A 47 -0.98 -3.04 1.76
C LEU A 47 0.32 -2.27 1.54
N THR A 48 0.79 -2.24 0.31
CA THR A 48 1.85 -1.33 -0.11
C THR A 48 1.36 0.12 -0.04
N LEU A 49 2.30 1.07 0.07
CA LEU A 49 1.95 2.49 0.01
C LEU A 49 1.30 2.86 -1.35
N ALA A 50 1.74 2.22 -2.43
CA ALA A 50 1.19 2.41 -3.77
C ALA A 50 -0.28 1.98 -3.86
N ASP A 51 -0.61 0.80 -3.30
CA ASP A 51 -1.98 0.30 -3.24
C ASP A 51 -2.87 1.19 -2.40
N TRP A 52 -2.37 1.69 -1.26
CA TRP A 52 -3.15 2.63 -0.46
C TRP A 52 -3.46 3.93 -1.20
N ARG A 53 -2.48 4.48 -1.91
CA ARG A 53 -2.72 5.65 -2.76
C ARG A 53 -3.72 5.35 -3.87
N ARG A 54 -3.72 4.12 -4.41
CA ARG A 54 -4.68 3.70 -5.43
C ARG A 54 -6.09 3.60 -4.87
N VAL A 55 -6.26 2.95 -3.71
CA VAL A 55 -7.53 2.87 -2.97
C VAL A 55 -8.06 4.28 -2.70
N ASP A 56 -7.23 5.18 -2.15
CA ASP A 56 -7.66 6.54 -1.79
C ASP A 56 -8.11 7.36 -3.03
N ARG A 57 -7.44 7.19 -4.18
CA ARG A 57 -7.87 7.81 -5.45
C ARG A 57 -9.22 7.28 -5.93
N VAL A 58 -9.44 5.97 -5.85
CA VAL A 58 -10.70 5.35 -6.28
C VAL A 58 -11.84 5.75 -5.35
N THR A 59 -11.63 5.73 -4.03
CA THR A 59 -12.60 6.22 -3.05
C THR A 59 -12.99 7.68 -3.33
N ALA A 60 -12.02 8.56 -3.60
CA ALA A 60 -12.31 9.95 -3.95
C ALA A 60 -13.09 10.11 -5.27
N ALA A 61 -12.89 9.21 -6.24
CA ALA A 61 -13.60 9.23 -7.52
C ALA A 61 -15.05 8.76 -7.41
N ILE A 62 -15.34 7.81 -6.52
CA ILE A 62 -16.67 7.24 -6.32
C ILE A 62 -17.59 8.19 -5.54
N HIS A 63 -17.04 8.96 -4.60
CA HIS A 63 -17.81 9.87 -3.74
C HIS A 63 -17.87 11.32 -4.23
N ARG A 64 -17.54 11.56 -5.51
CA ARG A 64 -17.68 12.85 -6.18
C ARG A 64 -19.05 12.99 -6.83
#